data_AF-A0A916QUZ1-F1
#
_entry.id   AF-A0A916QUZ1-F1
#
_cell.length_a   1.000
_cell.length_b   1.000
_cell.length_c   1.000
_cell.angle_alpha   90.00
_cell.angle_beta   90.00
_cell.angle_gamma   90.00
#
_symmetry.space_group_name_H-M   'P 1'
#
loop_
_entity.id
_entity.type
_entity.pdbx_description
1 polymer ?
#
loop_
_entity_poly.entity_id
_entity_poly.type
_entity_poly.pdbx_seq_one_letter_code
_entity_poly.pdbx_strand_id
1 'polypeptide(L)'
;MKNVFTPEIYQVFSQDELKDIFNGGWWASKKGLISEQDLYDVFAECAAHLEYFDFSHKTSDQPIINYMMLKRIKRRFNIVRRPGKAPGSWAGTSHFHREGDKLIDPNVNQPLEYLHWAGIRIQPGCPYWDIWEHYRYLGEAKPNYYPQKTDRKKSLGRKFIDKVKKIAGQIKKIYSN
;
A
#
# COMPACT_ATOMS: atom_id res chain seq x y z
N MET A 1 -0.12 -4.04 9.30
CA MET A 1 -0.61 -2.71 8.92
C MET A 1 -0.83 -1.94 10.22
N LYS A 2 -0.15 -0.82 10.41
CA LYS A 2 -0.36 0.05 11.58
C LYS A 2 -1.10 1.29 11.06
N ASN A 3 -1.98 1.87 11.88
CA ASN A 3 -2.42 3.27 11.74
C ASN A 3 -3.44 3.54 10.61
N VAL A 4 -4.64 2.96 10.70
CA VAL A 4 -5.82 3.46 9.95
C VAL A 4 -6.86 4.10 10.86
N PHE A 5 -6.89 3.71 12.12
CA PHE A 5 -7.80 4.25 13.12
C PHE A 5 -7.01 4.74 14.32
N THR A 6 -7.58 5.72 14.99
CA THR A 6 -7.18 6.19 16.32
C THR A 6 -7.75 5.27 17.41
N PRO A 7 -7.37 5.42 18.69
CA PRO A 7 -7.98 4.66 19.79
C PRO A 7 -9.49 4.89 19.96
N GLU A 8 -10.03 6.02 19.50
CA GLU A 8 -11.45 6.35 19.62
C GLU A 8 -12.34 5.34 18.87
N ILE A 9 -11.80 4.64 17.86
CA ILE A 9 -12.53 3.60 17.11
C ILE A 9 -13.06 2.45 17.96
N TYR A 10 -12.45 2.20 19.14
CA TYR A 10 -12.91 1.15 20.06
C TYR A 10 -14.31 1.43 20.65
N GLN A 11 -14.83 2.64 20.47
CA GLN A 11 -16.22 2.98 20.80
C GLN A 11 -17.22 2.36 19.81
N VAL A 12 -16.78 2.01 18.59
CA VAL A 12 -17.62 1.50 17.51
C VAL A 12 -17.36 0.03 17.20
N PHE A 13 -16.10 -0.41 17.28
CA PHE A 13 -15.71 -1.79 16.95
C PHE A 13 -14.98 -2.46 18.11
N SER A 14 -15.26 -3.75 18.29
CA SER A 14 -14.52 -4.59 19.23
C SER A 14 -13.08 -4.83 18.77
N GLN A 15 -12.22 -5.23 19.70
CA GLN A 15 -10.85 -5.63 19.37
C GLN A 15 -10.80 -6.77 18.34
N ASP A 16 -11.76 -7.70 18.38
CA ASP A 16 -11.80 -8.83 17.47
C ASP A 16 -12.21 -8.42 16.05
N GLU A 17 -13.15 -7.48 15.91
CA GLU A 17 -13.51 -6.91 14.61
C GLU A 17 -12.34 -6.14 14.00
N LEU A 18 -11.60 -5.38 14.80
CA LEU A 18 -10.46 -4.59 14.33
C LEU A 18 -9.29 -5.46 13.84
N LYS A 19 -9.23 -6.75 14.23
CA LYS A 19 -8.28 -7.69 13.63
C LYS A 19 -8.57 -7.94 12.15
N ASP A 20 -9.78 -7.70 11.65
CA ASP A 20 -10.14 -7.88 10.24
C ASP A 20 -9.72 -6.72 9.33
N ILE A 21 -9.12 -5.67 9.88
CA ILE A 21 -8.55 -4.59 9.07
C ILE A 21 -7.60 -5.16 8.01
N PHE A 22 -7.74 -4.67 6.78
CA PHE A 22 -7.03 -5.18 5.62
C PHE A 22 -6.49 -4.03 4.76
N ASN A 23 -5.53 -4.36 3.90
CA ASN A 23 -4.99 -3.41 2.92
C ASN A 23 -5.95 -3.27 1.74
N GLY A 24 -6.33 -2.02 1.41
CA GLY A 24 -7.33 -1.74 0.37
C GLY A 24 -6.92 -2.11 -1.06
N GLY A 25 -5.66 -2.48 -1.31
CA GLY A 25 -5.18 -2.81 -2.65
C GLY A 25 -5.70 -4.13 -3.21
N TRP A 26 -6.26 -5.01 -2.36
CA TRP A 26 -6.92 -6.21 -2.81
C TRP A 26 -8.09 -6.60 -1.90
N TRP A 27 -9.29 -6.54 -2.45
CA TRP A 27 -10.52 -7.04 -1.84
C TRP A 27 -11.54 -7.38 -2.94
N ALA A 28 -12.54 -8.17 -2.59
CA ALA A 28 -13.65 -8.49 -3.48
C ALA A 28 -14.92 -8.71 -2.66
N SER A 29 -16.07 -8.46 -3.28
CA SER A 29 -17.38 -8.71 -2.68
C SER A 29 -18.37 -9.21 -3.73
N LYS A 30 -19.51 -9.74 -3.28
CA LYS A 30 -20.64 -9.99 -4.17
C LYS A 30 -21.16 -8.66 -4.70
N LYS A 31 -21.49 -8.59 -5.98
CA LYS A 31 -22.12 -7.41 -6.57
C LYS A 31 -23.42 -7.07 -5.81
N GLY A 32 -23.61 -5.79 -5.52
CA GLY A 32 -24.78 -5.29 -4.80
C GLY A 32 -24.78 -5.54 -3.29
N LEU A 33 -23.69 -6.08 -2.73
CA LEU A 33 -23.56 -6.27 -1.27
C LEU A 33 -23.49 -4.94 -0.50
N ILE A 34 -23.06 -3.87 -1.17
CA ILE A 34 -23.01 -2.51 -0.64
C ILE A 34 -23.89 -1.68 -1.57
N SER A 35 -24.93 -1.07 -1.02
CA SER A 35 -25.82 -0.19 -1.77
C SER A 35 -25.21 1.21 -1.92
N GLU A 36 -25.75 2.04 -2.81
CA GLU A 36 -25.36 3.44 -2.90
C GLU A 36 -25.73 4.21 -1.61
N GLN A 37 -26.88 3.91 -1.01
CA GLN A 37 -27.27 4.49 0.28
C GLN A 37 -26.28 4.10 1.39
N ASP A 38 -25.76 2.87 1.38
CA ASP A 38 -24.75 2.43 2.33
C ASP A 38 -23.49 3.29 2.25
N LEU A 39 -23.10 3.70 1.03
CA LEU A 39 -21.95 4.59 0.82
C LEU A 39 -22.23 5.97 1.41
N TYR A 40 -23.40 6.55 1.14
CA TYR A 40 -23.78 7.85 1.67
C TYR A 40 -23.85 7.87 3.19
N ASP A 41 -24.49 6.86 3.80
CA ASP A 41 -24.62 6.73 5.25
C ASP A 41 -23.24 6.62 5.90
N VAL A 42 -22.37 5.78 5.35
CA VAL A 42 -21.01 5.59 5.88
C VAL A 42 -20.19 6.87 5.72
N PHE A 43 -20.25 7.54 4.57
CA PHE A 43 -19.50 8.79 4.38
C PHE A 43 -19.98 9.92 5.29
N ALA A 44 -21.29 10.01 5.53
CA ALA A 44 -21.85 10.95 6.50
C ALA A 44 -21.36 10.64 7.93
N GLU A 45 -21.36 9.37 8.34
CA GLU A 45 -20.85 8.94 9.65
C GLU A 45 -19.34 9.22 9.77
N CYS A 46 -18.55 8.89 8.75
CA CYS A 46 -17.12 9.19 8.71
C CYS A 46 -16.83 10.69 8.83
N ALA A 47 -17.62 11.54 8.17
CA ALA A 47 -17.46 12.99 8.21
C ALA A 47 -17.88 13.59 9.56
N ALA A 48 -18.85 12.98 10.25
CA ALA A 48 -19.29 13.39 11.58
C ALA A 48 -18.31 12.99 12.69
N HIS A 49 -17.51 11.94 12.47
CA HIS A 49 -16.62 11.34 13.47
C HIS A 49 -15.16 11.24 13.01
N LEU A 50 -14.58 12.38 12.63
CA LEU A 50 -13.20 12.45 12.12
C LEU A 50 -12.17 11.93 13.14
N GLU A 51 -12.46 12.03 14.43
CA GLU A 51 -11.63 11.55 15.53
C GLU A 51 -11.36 10.05 15.50
N TYR A 52 -12.14 9.25 14.76
CA TYR A 52 -11.93 7.80 14.63
C TYR A 52 -10.79 7.43 13.66
N PHE A 53 -10.41 8.35 12.76
CA PHE A 53 -9.58 8.02 11.60
C PHE A 53 -8.18 8.60 11.74
N ASP A 54 -7.17 7.77 11.51
CA ASP A 54 -5.78 8.21 11.46
C ASP A 54 -5.38 8.49 10.00
N PHE A 55 -5.35 9.77 9.64
CA PHE A 55 -4.88 10.25 8.34
C PHE A 55 -3.43 10.75 8.36
N SER A 56 -2.69 10.55 9.45
CA SER A 56 -1.30 11.05 9.59
C SER A 56 -0.33 10.38 8.62
N HIS A 57 -0.62 9.13 8.27
CA HIS A 57 0.05 8.44 7.19
C HIS A 57 -0.66 8.81 5.89
N LYS A 58 0.10 9.13 4.84
CA LYS A 58 -0.37 9.50 3.48
C LYS A 58 -1.17 8.40 2.75
N THR A 59 -1.85 7.56 3.50
CA THR A 59 -2.59 6.39 3.11
C THR A 59 -4.03 6.81 2.93
N SER A 60 -4.37 7.20 1.69
CA SER A 60 -5.56 6.78 0.93
C SER A 60 -6.94 6.75 1.63
N ASP A 61 -7.97 6.49 0.83
CA ASP A 61 -9.30 6.00 1.23
C ASP A 61 -9.35 4.80 2.20
N GLN A 62 -8.21 4.21 2.61
CA GLN A 62 -8.13 2.96 3.36
C GLN A 62 -8.80 2.99 4.75
N PRO A 63 -8.69 4.05 5.58
CA PRO A 63 -9.46 4.14 6.83
C PRO A 63 -10.98 4.07 6.61
N ILE A 64 -11.46 4.80 5.60
CA ILE A 64 -12.88 4.87 5.25
C ILE A 64 -13.37 3.53 4.71
N ILE A 65 -12.60 2.88 3.82
CA ILE A 65 -12.93 1.56 3.29
C ILE A 65 -12.98 0.51 4.41
N ASN A 66 -12.00 0.51 5.32
CA ASN A 66 -12.02 -0.43 6.44
C ASN A 66 -13.22 -0.19 7.36
N TYR A 67 -13.56 1.07 7.63
CA TYR A 67 -14.72 1.40 8.45
C TYR A 67 -16.03 0.89 7.82
N MET A 68 -16.22 1.15 6.52
CA MET A 68 -17.35 0.64 5.75
C MET A 68 -17.45 -0.89 5.82
N MET A 69 -16.34 -1.60 5.58
CA MET A 69 -16.33 -3.06 5.57
C MET A 69 -16.64 -3.64 6.95
N LEU A 70 -16.05 -3.08 8.02
CA LEU A 70 -16.30 -3.52 9.38
C LEU A 70 -17.76 -3.28 9.78
N LYS A 71 -18.32 -2.12 9.43
CA LYS A 71 -19.70 -1.72 9.75
C LYS A 71 -20.75 -2.52 8.98
N ARG A 72 -20.62 -2.63 7.66
CA ARG A 72 -21.68 -3.18 6.78
C ARG A 72 -21.59 -4.69 6.60
N ILE A 73 -20.38 -5.25 6.60
CA ILE A 73 -20.18 -6.64 6.19
C ILE A 73 -19.74 -7.48 7.39
N LYS A 74 -20.66 -8.10 8.12
CA LYS A 74 -20.33 -8.89 9.32
C LYS A 74 -19.51 -10.15 9.03
N ARG A 75 -19.75 -10.81 7.90
CA ARG A 75 -19.05 -12.04 7.49
C ARG A 75 -17.97 -11.70 6.48
N ARG A 76 -16.72 -11.69 6.94
CA ARG A 76 -15.54 -11.34 6.14
C ARG A 76 -14.54 -12.48 6.16
N PHE A 77 -13.78 -12.60 5.09
CA PHE A 77 -12.61 -13.47 5.03
C PHE A 77 -11.39 -12.62 4.73
N ASN A 78 -10.45 -12.59 5.66
CA ASN A 78 -9.18 -11.91 5.47
C ASN A 78 -8.10 -12.96 5.20
N ILE A 79 -7.57 -12.98 3.96
CA ILE A 79 -6.65 -14.02 3.51
C ILE A 79 -5.42 -14.12 4.41
N VAL A 80 -4.90 -13.00 4.92
CA VAL A 80 -3.70 -13.01 5.79
C VAL A 80 -3.96 -13.61 7.17
N ARG A 81 -5.23 -13.82 7.52
CA ARG A 81 -5.68 -14.41 8.79
C ARG A 81 -6.22 -15.84 8.65
N ARG A 82 -6.10 -16.46 7.47
CA ARG A 82 -6.56 -17.84 7.27
C ARG A 82 -5.82 -18.83 8.19
N PRO A 83 -6.42 -20.00 8.51
CA PRO A 83 -5.71 -21.09 9.17
C PRO A 83 -4.41 -21.45 8.41
N GLY A 84 -3.32 -21.68 9.13
CA GLY A 84 -2.00 -21.94 8.52
C GLY A 84 -1.23 -20.68 8.07
N LYS A 85 -1.75 -19.48 8.37
CA LYS A 85 -1.22 -18.18 7.94
C LYS A 85 -1.23 -18.04 6.41
N ALA A 86 -0.85 -16.87 5.92
CA ALA A 86 -0.64 -16.62 4.50
C ALA A 86 0.73 -15.96 4.30
N PRO A 87 1.34 -16.08 3.11
CA PRO A 87 2.54 -15.35 2.79
C PRO A 87 2.31 -13.84 2.83
N GLY A 88 3.37 -13.08 3.10
CA GLY A 88 3.38 -11.64 2.88
C GLY A 88 3.19 -11.30 1.41
N SER A 89 2.76 -10.08 1.11
CA SER A 89 2.45 -9.67 -0.26
C SER A 89 3.10 -8.35 -0.67
N TRP A 90 3.84 -7.68 0.21
CA TRP A 90 4.37 -6.34 -0.08
C TRP A 90 5.65 -6.41 -0.90
N ALA A 91 5.62 -5.88 -2.12
CA ALA A 91 6.76 -5.89 -3.04
C ALA A 91 7.98 -5.10 -2.54
N GLY A 92 7.81 -4.23 -1.54
CA GLY A 92 8.92 -3.47 -0.94
C GLY A 92 9.84 -4.30 -0.07
N THR A 93 9.47 -5.53 0.26
CA THR A 93 10.35 -6.44 1.00
C THR A 93 11.30 -7.19 0.08
N SER A 94 12.47 -7.58 0.58
CA SER A 94 13.48 -8.33 -0.19
C SER A 94 13.60 -9.80 0.24
N HIS A 95 12.78 -10.27 1.19
CA HIS A 95 12.96 -11.59 1.82
C HIS A 95 12.29 -12.74 1.06
N PHE A 96 11.48 -12.47 0.04
CA PHE A 96 10.87 -13.55 -0.74
C PHE A 96 11.91 -14.28 -1.58
N HIS A 97 11.87 -15.61 -1.54
CA HIS A 97 12.72 -16.46 -2.36
C HIS A 97 12.06 -16.68 -3.72
N ARG A 98 12.87 -16.88 -4.77
CA ARG A 98 12.36 -17.07 -6.12
C ARG A 98 12.50 -18.52 -6.57
N GLU A 99 11.43 -19.05 -7.14
CA GLU A 99 11.38 -20.37 -7.78
C GLU A 99 10.75 -20.21 -9.17
N GLY A 100 11.59 -20.10 -10.21
CA GLY A 100 11.12 -19.74 -11.56
C GLY A 100 10.42 -18.39 -11.56
N ASP A 101 9.16 -18.35 -11.98
CA ASP A 101 8.33 -17.13 -12.00
C ASP A 101 7.44 -16.98 -10.76
N LYS A 102 7.71 -17.76 -9.70
CA LYS A 102 7.00 -17.68 -8.41
C LYS A 102 7.90 -17.07 -7.34
N LEU A 103 7.26 -16.38 -6.40
CA LEU A 103 7.87 -15.91 -5.17
C LEU A 103 7.34 -16.76 -4.00
N ILE A 104 8.23 -17.20 -3.13
CA ILE A 104 7.95 -17.99 -1.94
C ILE A 104 8.26 -17.13 -0.71
N ASP A 105 7.32 -17.07 0.24
CA ASP A 105 7.59 -16.49 1.55
C ASP A 105 8.20 -17.56 2.46
N PRO A 106 9.49 -17.45 2.84
CA PRO A 106 10.15 -18.44 3.69
C PRO A 106 9.57 -18.51 5.11
N ASN A 107 8.86 -17.48 5.59
CA ASN A 107 8.29 -17.48 6.94
C ASN A 107 7.12 -18.46 7.10
N VAL A 108 6.46 -18.79 5.99
CA VAL A 108 5.32 -19.72 5.95
C VAL A 108 5.51 -20.85 4.92
N ASN A 109 6.65 -20.83 4.21
CA ASN A 109 7.02 -21.74 3.14
C ASN A 109 5.90 -21.96 2.11
N GLN A 110 5.30 -20.87 1.66
CA GLN A 110 4.18 -20.88 0.71
C GLN A 110 4.44 -19.91 -0.43
N PRO A 111 3.99 -20.24 -1.67
CA PRO A 111 4.03 -19.30 -2.77
C PRO A 111 3.08 -18.13 -2.50
N LEU A 112 3.51 -16.92 -2.88
CA LEU A 112 2.67 -15.73 -2.83
C LEU A 112 1.42 -15.90 -3.71
N GLU A 113 0.24 -15.60 -3.18
CA GLU A 113 -0.97 -15.54 -4.01
C GLU A 113 -1.05 -14.24 -4.83
N TYR A 114 -0.44 -13.18 -4.31
CA TYR A 114 -0.41 -11.87 -4.96
C TYR A 114 0.79 -11.06 -4.48
N LEU A 115 1.23 -10.14 -5.35
CA LEU A 115 2.29 -9.20 -5.07
C LEU A 115 1.75 -7.78 -5.22
N HIS A 116 1.93 -6.96 -4.18
CA HIS A 116 1.38 -5.63 -4.08
C HIS A 116 2.49 -4.57 -3.92
N TRP A 117 2.64 -3.73 -4.94
CA TRP A 117 3.53 -2.56 -4.96
C TRP A 117 2.95 -1.34 -4.24
N ALA A 118 2.37 -1.53 -3.05
CA ALA A 118 1.81 -0.44 -2.25
C ALA A 118 2.87 0.64 -1.99
N GLY A 119 2.60 1.88 -2.43
CA GLY A 119 3.51 3.01 -2.30
C GLY A 119 4.73 2.98 -3.24
N ILE A 120 4.82 2.01 -4.15
CA ILE A 120 5.91 1.85 -5.11
C ILE A 120 5.35 2.03 -6.52
N ARG A 121 5.95 2.94 -7.29
CA ARG A 121 5.60 3.08 -8.71
C ARG A 121 6.11 1.85 -9.45
N ILE A 122 5.20 1.15 -10.15
CA ILE A 122 5.56 0.03 -11.02
C ILE A 122 6.23 0.59 -12.28
N GLN A 123 7.52 0.32 -12.42
CA GLN A 123 8.36 0.80 -13.53
C GLN A 123 9.66 -0.02 -13.59
N PRO A 124 10.42 0.02 -14.72
CA PRO A 124 11.71 -0.65 -14.81
C PRO A 124 12.63 -0.37 -13.63
N GLY A 125 13.11 -1.45 -13.01
CA GLY A 125 14.00 -1.41 -11.85
C GLY A 125 13.33 -1.21 -10.49
N CYS A 126 11.99 -1.20 -10.39
CA CYS A 126 11.34 -1.37 -9.10
C CYS A 126 11.54 -2.81 -8.57
N PRO A 127 11.39 -3.07 -7.26
CA PRO A 127 11.43 -4.43 -6.73
C PRO A 127 10.51 -5.37 -7.51
N TYR A 128 11.00 -6.57 -7.82
CA TYR A 128 10.26 -7.60 -8.57
C TYR A 128 9.69 -7.11 -9.92
N TRP A 129 10.34 -6.12 -10.57
CA TRP A 129 9.93 -5.62 -11.89
C TRP A 129 9.86 -6.71 -12.94
N ASP A 130 10.81 -7.63 -12.92
CA ASP A 130 10.91 -8.75 -13.84
C ASP A 130 9.78 -9.77 -13.67
N ILE A 131 9.32 -10.01 -12.44
CA ILE A 131 8.09 -10.78 -12.17
C ILE A 131 6.89 -10.06 -12.77
N TRP A 132 6.73 -8.76 -12.52
CA TRP A 132 5.65 -7.98 -13.11
C TRP A 132 5.69 -8.03 -14.64
N GLU A 133 6.86 -7.86 -15.25
CA GLU A 133 7.08 -7.86 -16.69
C GLU A 133 6.74 -9.22 -17.31
N HIS A 134 7.16 -10.32 -16.67
CA HIS A 134 6.83 -11.67 -17.08
C HIS A 134 5.31 -11.85 -17.17
N TYR A 135 4.58 -11.56 -16.08
CA TYR A 135 3.13 -11.74 -16.07
C TYR A 135 2.37 -10.72 -16.93
N ARG A 136 2.89 -9.50 -17.08
CA ARG A 136 2.27 -8.48 -17.93
C ARG A 136 2.24 -8.89 -19.40
N TYR A 137 3.29 -9.55 -19.88
CA TYR A 137 3.41 -10.00 -21.26
C TYR A 137 3.31 -11.52 -21.38
N LEU A 138 2.62 -12.17 -20.45
CA LEU A 138 2.44 -13.61 -20.49
C LEU A 138 1.61 -13.98 -21.73
N GLY A 139 2.24 -14.68 -22.69
CA GLY A 139 1.62 -15.01 -23.97
C GLY A 139 1.64 -13.88 -25.00
N GLU A 140 2.31 -12.76 -24.72
CA GLU A 140 2.46 -11.61 -25.62
C GLU A 140 3.94 -11.29 -25.88
N ALA A 141 4.24 -10.64 -26.99
CA ALA A 141 5.59 -10.12 -27.23
C ALA A 141 5.89 -8.93 -26.31
N LYS A 142 7.07 -8.92 -25.68
CA LYS A 142 7.52 -7.78 -24.88
C LYS A 142 7.76 -6.57 -25.78
N PRO A 143 7.47 -5.34 -25.31
CA PRO A 143 7.79 -4.13 -26.05
C PRO A 143 9.31 -3.95 -26.11
N ASN A 144 9.81 -3.50 -27.26
CA ASN A 144 11.22 -3.16 -27.45
C ASN A 144 11.60 -1.81 -26.83
N TYR A 145 10.63 -1.07 -26.29
CA TYR A 145 10.81 0.24 -25.70
C TYR A 145 9.97 0.38 -24.43
N TYR A 146 10.62 0.81 -23.34
CA TYR A 146 9.96 1.27 -22.14
C TYR A 146 10.13 2.79 -22.05
N PRO A 147 9.07 3.57 -21.81
CA PRO A 147 9.20 5.00 -21.62
C PRO A 147 10.19 5.27 -20.48
N GLN A 148 11.21 6.08 -20.76
CA GLN A 148 12.23 6.43 -19.79
C GLN A 148 11.61 7.14 -18.59
N LYS A 149 12.26 7.00 -17.42
CA LYS A 149 11.86 7.68 -16.18
C LYS A 149 11.57 9.15 -16.49
N THR A 150 10.32 9.56 -16.34
CA THR A 150 10.01 10.99 -16.20
C THR A 150 10.61 11.40 -14.86
N ASP A 151 11.77 12.04 -14.87
CA ASP A 151 12.31 12.66 -13.67
C ASP A 151 11.22 13.54 -13.08
N ARG A 152 10.80 13.23 -11.84
CA ARG A 152 9.91 14.14 -11.09
C ARG A 152 10.63 15.47 -11.06
N LYS A 153 10.12 16.49 -11.78
CA LYS A 153 10.65 17.86 -11.72
C LYS A 153 10.78 18.22 -10.25
N LYS A 154 12.02 18.36 -9.74
CA LYS A 154 12.26 18.78 -8.36
C LYS A 154 11.46 20.05 -8.10
N SER A 155 10.68 20.08 -7.02
CA SER A 155 9.94 21.29 -6.64
C SER A 155 10.93 22.45 -6.43
N LEU A 156 10.49 23.68 -6.68
CA LEU A 156 11.31 24.89 -6.54
C LEU A 156 12.00 24.97 -5.17
N GLY A 157 11.29 24.65 -4.09
CA GLY A 157 11.86 24.62 -2.73
C GLY A 157 12.97 23.58 -2.56
N ARG A 158 12.85 22.40 -3.17
CA ARG A 158 13.88 21.36 -3.09
C ARG A 158 15.14 21.74 -3.88
N LYS A 159 14.98 22.42 -5.02
CA LYS A 159 16.09 23.01 -5.77
C LYS A 159 16.82 24.10 -4.99
N PHE A 160 16.08 24.93 -4.25
CA PHE A 160 16.65 25.97 -3.41
C PHE A 160 17.47 25.39 -2.25
N ILE A 161 16.91 24.41 -1.53
CA ILE A 161 17.61 23.72 -0.43
C ILE A 161 18.89 23.05 -0.93
N ASP A 162 18.85 22.37 -2.08
CA ASP A 162 20.02 21.72 -2.68
C ASP A 162 21.11 22.75 -3.03
N LYS A 163 20.72 23.95 -3.51
CA LYS A 163 21.66 25.04 -3.82
C LYS A 163 22.31 25.60 -2.55
N VAL A 164 21.54 25.83 -1.48
CA VAL A 164 22.06 26.31 -0.19
C VAL A 164 23.03 25.29 0.42
N LYS A 165 22.68 24.00 0.41
CA LYS A 165 23.57 22.93 0.92
C LYS A 165 24.89 22.87 0.14
N LYS A 166 24.85 23.05 -1.18
CA LYS A 166 26.05 23.07 -2.02
C LYS A 166 26.97 24.25 -1.70
N ILE A 167 26.39 25.45 -1.51
CA ILE A 167 27.13 26.66 -1.14
C ILE A 167 27.74 26.50 0.26
N ALA A 168 26.96 26.04 1.24
CA ALA A 168 27.45 25.80 2.60
C ALA A 168 28.58 24.76 2.64
N GLY A 169 28.50 23.70 1.81
CA GLY A 169 29.58 22.72 1.68
C GLY A 169 30.86 23.29 1.06
N GLN A 170 30.75 24.19 0.08
CA GLN A 170 31.89 24.88 -0.52
C GLN A 170 32.54 25.86 0.46
N ILE A 171 31.73 26.63 1.18
CA ILE A 171 32.20 27.54 2.24
C ILE A 171 32.93 26.75 3.33
N LYS A 172 32.33 25.67 3.83
CA LYS A 172 32.97 24.82 4.84
C LYS A 172 34.33 24.27 4.36
N LYS A 173 34.46 23.94 3.08
CA LYS A 173 35.72 23.47 2.48
C LYS A 173 36.78 24.56 2.34
N ILE A 174 36.38 25.83 2.22
CA ILE A 174 37.29 26.99 2.17
C ILE A 174 37.81 27.34 3.57
N TYR A 175 36.99 27.20 4.61
CA TYR A 175 37.35 27.54 6.00
C TYR A 175 37.87 26.34 6.83
N SER A 176 38.10 25.18 6.20
CA SER A 176 38.70 24.01 6.86
C SER A 176 40.15 23.75 6.41
N ASN A 177 40.80 24.76 5.81
CA ASN A 177 42.24 24.81 5.54
C ASN A 177 42.88 25.88 6.42
#